data_AF-A0A5Q0EJ57-F1
#
_entry.id   AF-A0A5Q0EJ57-F1
#
_cell.length_a   1.000
_cell.length_b   1.000
_cell.length_c   1.000
_cell.angle_alpha   90.00
_cell.angle_beta   90.00
_cell.angle_gamma   90.00
#
_symmetry.space_group_name_H-M   'P 1'
#
loop_
_entity.id
_entity.type
_entity.pdbx_description
1 polymer ?
#
loop_
_entity_poly.entity_id
_entity_poly.type
_entity_poly.pdbx_seq_one_letter_code
_entity_poly.pdbx_strand_id
1 'polypeptide(L)'
;MVGLEMVSFHLAGYPLAVQASQVGQMQALDDQAQANRQRLCQLLGLDKGKTHAPQQALLLHTAKGPQPCALDQPVELFPARAEQLLPLPPLLRAASKIQAVRGLLRQDQHLWLVLDLKRLDLGTDRGHGTDRGQV
;
A
#
# COMPACT_ATOMS: atom_id res chain seq x y z
N MET A 1 -12.78 24.07 7.67
CA MET A 1 -11.93 23.51 6.60
C MET A 1 -11.73 22.04 6.92
N VAL A 2 -12.25 21.12 6.12
CA VAL A 2 -12.23 19.68 6.42
C VAL A 2 -10.86 19.13 6.01
N GLY A 3 -10.09 18.62 6.97
CA GLY A 3 -8.81 17.95 6.69
C GLY A 3 -9.03 16.59 6.03
N LEU A 4 -8.01 16.09 5.33
CA LEU A 4 -8.00 14.72 4.80
C LEU A 4 -7.55 13.79 5.92
N GLU A 5 -8.36 12.79 6.27
CA GLU A 5 -7.91 11.74 7.18
C GLU A 5 -7.03 10.74 6.43
N MET A 6 -5.79 10.63 6.90
CA MET A 6 -4.75 9.81 6.28
C MET A 6 -4.33 8.72 7.24
N VAL A 7 -3.99 7.59 6.66
CA VAL A 7 -3.43 6.44 7.33
C VAL A 7 -2.00 6.25 6.84
N SER A 8 -1.04 6.31 7.76
CA SER A 8 0.37 6.02 7.50
C SER A 8 0.73 4.60 7.90
N PHE A 9 1.64 4.01 7.14
CA PHE A 9 2.24 2.71 7.43
C PHE A 9 3.59 2.57 6.74
N HIS A 10 4.35 1.55 7.13
CA HIS A 10 5.61 1.21 6.47
C HIS A 10 5.50 -0.10 5.68
N LEU A 11 6.12 -0.10 4.51
CA LEU A 11 6.24 -1.26 3.63
C LEU A 11 7.64 -1.33 3.04
N ALA A 12 8.32 -2.46 3.22
CA ALA A 12 9.73 -2.64 2.90
C ALA A 12 10.65 -1.55 3.51
N GLY A 13 10.24 -0.96 4.64
CA GLY A 13 10.95 0.15 5.28
C GLY A 13 10.67 1.54 4.68
N TYR A 14 9.75 1.65 3.73
CA TYR A 14 9.36 2.92 3.11
C TYR A 14 8.07 3.48 3.73
N PRO A 15 8.02 4.79 4.05
CA PRO A 15 6.84 5.45 4.58
C PRO A 15 5.78 5.67 3.49
N LEU A 16 4.60 5.06 3.66
CA LEU A 16 3.45 5.17 2.76
C LEU A 16 2.26 5.79 3.47
N ALA A 17 1.44 6.54 2.73
CA ALA A 17 0.19 7.11 3.22
C ALA A 17 -0.96 6.87 2.25
N VAL A 18 -2.15 6.60 2.79
CA VAL A 18 -3.40 6.41 2.04
C VAL A 18 -4.52 7.16 2.73
N GLN A 19 -5.61 7.45 2.02
CA GLN A 19 -6.80 7.99 2.69
C GLN A 19 -7.42 6.93 3.59
N ALA A 20 -7.87 7.34 4.78
CA ALA A 20 -8.47 6.43 5.77
C ALA A 20 -9.67 5.64 5.22
N SER A 21 -10.46 6.26 4.32
CA SER A 21 -11.60 5.61 3.67
C SER A 21 -11.23 4.45 2.73
N GLN A 22 -9.95 4.33 2.36
CA GLN A 22 -9.45 3.26 1.50
C GLN A 22 -8.87 2.08 2.29
N VAL A 23 -8.97 2.10 3.62
CA VAL A 23 -8.53 0.99 4.47
C VAL A 23 -9.66 0.52 5.38
N GLY A 24 -9.56 -0.72 5.82
CA GLY A 24 -10.49 -1.34 6.77
C GLY A 24 -9.78 -1.75 8.05
N GLN A 25 -10.35 -2.74 8.75
CA GLN A 25 -9.82 -3.24 10.01
C GLN A 25 -8.49 -3.98 9.86
N MET A 26 -7.70 -3.97 10.94
CA MET A 26 -6.55 -4.86 11.10
C MET A 26 -7.02 -6.31 11.22
N GLN A 27 -6.22 -7.23 10.67
CA GLN A 27 -6.49 -8.66 10.63
C GLN A 27 -5.26 -9.46 11.05
N ALA A 28 -5.51 -10.73 11.43
CA ALA A 28 -4.44 -11.69 11.63
C ALA A 28 -3.64 -11.87 10.33
N LEU A 29 -2.35 -12.11 10.47
CA LEU A 29 -1.47 -12.33 9.34
C LEU A 29 -1.74 -13.72 8.73
N ASP A 30 -1.89 -13.78 7.41
CA ASP A 30 -2.00 -15.02 6.64
C ASP A 30 -1.11 -15.00 5.37
N ASP A 31 -1.08 -16.13 4.65
CA ASP A 31 -0.26 -16.28 3.44
C ASP A 31 -0.70 -15.33 2.32
N GLN A 32 -2.01 -15.04 2.23
CA GLN A 32 -2.56 -14.13 1.24
C GLN A 32 -2.08 -12.70 1.48
N ALA A 33 -2.06 -12.25 2.74
CA ALA A 33 -1.56 -10.95 3.14
C ALA A 33 -0.07 -10.79 2.85
N GLN A 34 0.71 -11.86 3.04
CA GLN A 34 2.13 -11.89 2.68
C GLN A 34 2.34 -11.84 1.16
N ALA A 35 1.55 -12.58 0.39
CA ALA A 35 1.59 -12.53 -1.07
C ALA A 35 1.23 -11.14 -1.60
N ASN A 36 0.17 -10.52 -1.05
CA ASN A 36 -0.24 -9.16 -1.40
C ASN A 36 0.82 -8.12 -1.02
N ARG A 37 1.50 -8.27 0.13
CA ARG A 37 2.66 -7.45 0.52
C ARG A 37 3.76 -7.53 -0.53
N GLN A 38 4.14 -8.74 -0.96
CA GLN A 38 5.18 -8.92 -1.98
C GLN A 38 4.80 -8.28 -3.32
N ARG A 39 3.56 -8.46 -3.76
CA ARG A 39 3.05 -7.83 -4.99
C ARG A 39 3.04 -6.32 -4.88
N LEU A 40 2.62 -5.76 -3.75
CA LEU A 40 2.65 -4.31 -3.52
C LEU A 40 4.10 -3.78 -3.54
N CYS A 41 5.06 -4.46 -2.91
CA CYS A 41 6.47 -4.07 -3.02
C CYS A 41 6.98 -4.10 -4.47
N GLN A 42 6.65 -5.15 -5.23
CA GLN A 42 7.04 -5.27 -6.64
C GLN A 42 6.42 -4.17 -7.49
N LEU A 43 5.12 -3.88 -7.30
CA LEU A 43 4.44 -2.79 -7.97
C LEU A 43 5.14 -1.46 -7.64
N LEU A 44 5.47 -1.25 -6.37
CA LEU A 44 6.16 -0.07 -5.87
C LEU A 44 7.65 0.02 -6.24
N GLY A 45 8.22 -1.01 -6.85
CA GLY A 45 9.65 -1.10 -7.12
C GLY A 45 10.49 -1.00 -5.84
N LEU A 46 9.95 -1.44 -4.71
CA LEU A 46 10.62 -1.40 -3.41
C LEU A 46 11.43 -2.67 -3.22
N ASP A 47 12.73 -2.50 -3.03
CA ASP A 47 13.60 -3.59 -2.62
C ASP A 47 13.34 -3.95 -1.16
N LYS A 48 13.56 -5.22 -0.80
CA LYS A 48 13.44 -5.66 0.60
C LYS A 48 14.50 -4.95 1.46
N GLY A 49 14.10 -3.87 2.13
CA GLY A 49 14.89 -3.28 3.19
C GLY A 49 15.04 -4.22 4.40
N LYS A 50 15.91 -3.84 5.34
CA LYS A 50 15.95 -4.48 6.67
C LYS A 50 14.70 -4.06 7.44
N THR A 51 13.66 -4.89 7.42
CA THR A 51 12.40 -4.61 8.11
C THR A 51 12.15 -5.61 9.22
N HIS A 52 11.36 -5.20 10.21
CA HIS A 52 10.77 -6.15 11.14
C HIS A 52 9.82 -7.09 10.40
N ALA A 53 9.68 -8.32 10.89
CA ALA A 53 8.71 -9.25 10.34
C ALA A 53 7.29 -8.69 10.56
N PRO A 54 6.43 -8.67 9.52
CA PRO A 54 5.05 -8.25 9.68
C PRO A 54 4.37 -9.07 10.78
N GLN A 55 3.62 -8.40 11.65
CA GLN A 55 2.85 -9.08 12.72
C GLN A 55 1.35 -9.09 12.42
N GLN A 56 0.88 -8.18 11.56
CA GLN A 56 -0.54 -7.97 11.27
C GLN A 56 -0.72 -7.61 9.79
N ALA A 57 -1.96 -7.77 9.32
CA ALA A 57 -2.39 -7.33 8.01
C ALA A 57 -3.40 -6.19 8.12
N LEU A 58 -3.36 -5.24 7.18
CA LEU A 58 -4.37 -4.20 7.02
C LEU A 58 -5.25 -4.55 5.82
N LEU A 59 -6.56 -4.43 5.98
CA LEU A 59 -7.48 -4.58 4.86
C LEU A 59 -7.40 -3.34 3.94
N LEU A 60 -6.90 -3.50 2.72
CA LEU A 60 -6.79 -2.44 1.73
C LEU A 60 -7.97 -2.51 0.75
N HIS A 61 -8.70 -1.41 0.56
CA HIS A 61 -9.78 -1.35 -0.43
C HIS A 61 -9.22 -0.96 -1.80
N THR A 62 -8.94 -1.96 -2.63
CA THR A 62 -8.35 -1.78 -3.96
C THR A 62 -9.41 -1.73 -5.06
N ALA A 63 -8.97 -1.60 -6.32
CA ALA A 63 -9.87 -1.69 -7.49
C ALA A 63 -10.62 -3.03 -7.58
N LYS A 64 -10.05 -4.11 -7.01
CA LYS A 64 -10.61 -5.47 -7.01
C LYS A 64 -11.44 -5.78 -5.76
N GLY A 65 -11.57 -4.81 -4.85
CA GLY A 65 -12.25 -4.96 -3.57
C GLY A 65 -11.28 -5.02 -2.38
N PRO A 66 -11.78 -5.41 -1.20
CA PRO A 66 -10.96 -5.52 0.00
C PRO A 66 -9.93 -6.64 -0.11
N GLN A 67 -8.66 -6.34 0.10
CA GLN A 67 -7.55 -7.29 0.06
C GLN A 67 -6.65 -7.10 1.29
N PRO A 68 -6.36 -8.17 2.07
CA PRO A 68 -5.46 -8.05 3.21
C PRO A 68 -4.03 -7.84 2.72
N CYS A 69 -3.27 -6.97 3.38
CA CYS A 69 -1.86 -6.73 3.08
C CYS A 69 -1.04 -6.70 4.36
N ALA A 70 0.02 -7.50 4.43
CA ALA A 70 0.94 -7.50 5.56
C ALA A 70 1.77 -6.20 5.57
N LEU A 71 1.97 -5.60 6.75
CA LEU A 71 2.68 -4.32 6.94
C LEU A 71 3.82 -4.46 7.95
N ASP A 72 4.86 -3.63 7.82
CA ASP A 72 6.06 -3.77 8.66
C ASP A 72 5.95 -3.06 10.02
N GLN A 73 5.12 -2.02 10.09
CA GLN A 73 4.93 -1.20 11.28
C GLN A 73 3.44 -0.89 11.50
N PRO A 74 3.06 -0.59 12.74
CA PRO A 74 1.69 -0.21 13.08
C PRO A 74 1.20 0.98 12.25
N VAL A 75 -0.11 0.99 12.08
CA VAL A 75 -0.86 1.95 11.28
C VAL A 75 -1.19 3.16 12.16
N GLU A 76 -0.87 4.36 11.71
CA GLU A 76 -1.24 5.59 12.42
C GLU A 76 -2.29 6.38 11.62
N LEU A 77 -3.30 6.88 12.32
CA LEU A 77 -4.30 7.78 11.76
C LEU A 77 -3.94 9.21 12.09
N PHE A 78 -3.92 10.09 11.09
CA PHE A 78 -3.64 11.50 11.30
C PHE A 78 -4.39 12.41 10.32
N PRO A 79 -4.70 13.65 10.73
CA PRO A 79 -5.27 14.64 9.83
C PRO A 79 -4.18 15.29 8.98
N ALA A 80 -4.38 15.32 7.66
CA ALA A 80 -3.54 16.03 6.70
C ALA A 80 -4.26 17.26 6.14
N ARG A 81 -3.52 18.35 5.95
CA ARG A 81 -3.98 19.55 5.25
C ARG A 81 -3.62 19.46 3.77
N ALA A 82 -4.43 20.06 2.91
CA ALA A 82 -4.18 20.05 1.47
C ALA A 82 -2.81 20.64 1.09
N GLU A 83 -2.38 21.68 1.79
CA GLU A 83 -1.07 22.35 1.66
C GLU A 83 0.14 21.45 1.99
N GLN A 84 -0.07 20.33 2.69
CA GLN A 84 0.96 19.32 2.96
C GLN A 84 1.13 18.33 1.80
N LEU A 85 0.17 18.27 0.88
CA LEU A 85 0.23 17.41 -0.30
C LEU A 85 1.02 18.08 -1.41
N LEU A 86 2.12 17.45 -1.77
CA LEU A 86 3.01 17.86 -2.84
C LEU A 86 2.75 16.98 -4.07
N PRO A 87 2.72 17.57 -5.29
CA PRO A 87 2.61 16.78 -6.50
C PRO A 87 3.82 15.86 -6.64
N LEU A 88 3.62 14.69 -7.25
CA LEU A 88 4.74 13.80 -7.55
C LEU A 88 5.70 14.49 -8.53
N PRO A 89 7.01 14.63 -8.20
CA PRO A 89 8.00 15.23 -9.07
C PRO A 89 8.03 14.58 -10.46
N PRO A 90 8.24 15.35 -11.55
CA PRO A 90 8.20 14.81 -12.92
C PRO A 90 9.13 13.61 -13.14
N LEU A 91 10.34 13.64 -12.57
CA LEU A 91 11.28 12.51 -12.64
C LEU A 91 10.74 11.26 -11.94
N LEU A 92 10.17 11.40 -10.74
CA LEU A 92 9.54 10.28 -10.04
C LEU A 92 8.30 9.79 -10.77
N ARG A 93 7.53 10.68 -11.41
CA ARG A 93 6.39 10.29 -12.24
C ARG A 93 6.80 9.52 -13.49
N ALA A 94 7.91 9.93 -14.13
CA ALA A 94 8.44 9.26 -15.32
C ALA A 94 9.11 7.93 -14.97
N ALA A 95 9.78 7.85 -13.82
CA ALA A 95 10.42 6.63 -13.32
C ALA A 95 9.41 5.65 -12.70
N SER A 96 8.35 6.17 -12.07
CA SER A 96 7.28 5.37 -11.49
C SER A 96 6.37 4.83 -12.60
N LYS A 97 6.39 3.52 -12.82
CA LYS A 97 5.39 2.83 -13.66
C LYS A 97 4.01 2.74 -12.99
N ILE A 98 3.82 3.42 -11.86
CA ILE A 98 2.78 3.12 -10.89
C ILE A 98 1.78 4.25 -10.86
N GLN A 99 0.66 4.02 -11.53
CA GLN A 99 -0.43 5.00 -11.61
C GLN A 99 -1.11 5.29 -10.26
N ALA A 100 -0.86 4.44 -9.27
CA ALA A 100 -1.40 4.59 -7.92
C ALA A 100 -0.68 5.64 -7.08
N VAL A 101 0.55 6.04 -7.42
CA VAL A 101 1.26 7.09 -6.68
C VAL A 101 0.71 8.46 -7.07
N ARG A 102 0.06 9.14 -6.13
CA ARG A 102 -0.58 10.45 -6.37
C ARG A 102 0.35 11.62 -6.12
N GLY A 103 1.28 11.47 -5.18
CA GLY A 103 2.13 12.55 -4.74
C GLY A 103 2.93 12.18 -3.51
N LEU A 104 3.41 13.22 -2.84
CA LEU A 104 4.10 13.13 -1.56
C LEU A 104 3.29 13.90 -0.52
N LEU A 105 3.34 13.45 0.72
CA LEU A 105 2.75 14.14 1.84
C LEU A 105 3.87 14.53 2.80
N ARG A 106 3.98 15.82 3.09
CA ARG A 106 4.94 16.35 4.05
C ARG A 106 4.25 16.55 5.40
N GLN A 107 4.63 15.74 6.38
CA GLN A 107 4.18 15.88 7.75
C GLN A 107 5.41 15.98 8.65
N ASP A 108 5.51 17.09 9.38
CA ASP A 108 6.67 17.44 10.19
C ASP A 108 7.97 17.40 9.35
N GLN A 109 8.92 16.53 9.73
CA GLN A 109 10.19 16.31 9.04
C GLN A 109 10.18 15.07 8.14
N HIS A 110 9.02 14.43 7.95
CA HIS A 110 8.87 13.20 7.19
C HIS A 110 8.14 13.44 5.86
N LEU A 111 8.54 12.66 4.85
CA LEU A 111 7.89 12.59 3.54
C LEU A 111 7.31 11.20 3.34
N TRP A 112 6.02 11.16 3.04
CA TRP A 112 5.27 9.92 2.82
C TRP A 112 4.85 9.83 1.35
N LEU A 113 4.98 8.65 0.77
CA LEU A 113 4.46 8.40 -0.58
C LEU A 113 2.93 8.21 -0.50
N VAL A 114 2.17 9.05 -1.19
CA VAL A 114 0.71 8.98 -1.15
C VAL A 114 0.20 8.04 -2.25
N LEU A 115 -0.52 6.99 -1.83
CA LEU A 115 -1.11 6.01 -2.73
C LEU A 115 -2.63 6.21 -2.86
N ASP A 116 -3.14 5.92 -4.07
CA ASP A 116 -4.55 5.75 -4.36
C ASP A 116 -4.82 4.27 -4.59
N LEU A 117 -5.29 3.59 -3.56
CA LEU A 117 -5.50 2.14 -3.55
C LEU A 117 -6.53 1.70 -4.61
N LYS A 118 -7.47 2.58 -4.97
CA LYS A 118 -8.45 2.34 -6.04
C LYS A 118 -7.83 2.21 -7.43
N ARG A 119 -6.54 2.57 -7.58
CA ARG A 119 -5.76 2.40 -8.82
C ARG A 119 -4.77 1.24 -8.75
N LEU A 120 -4.71 0.54 -7.61
CA LEU A 120 -3.88 -0.65 -7.46
C LEU A 120 -4.65 -1.89 -7.89
N ASP A 121 -3.96 -2.75 -8.64
CA ASP A 121 -4.35 -4.12 -8.90
C ASP A 121 -3.27 -5.03 -8.31
N LEU A 122 -3.54 -5.60 -7.13
CA LEU A 122 -2.65 -6.57 -6.48
C LEU A 122 -2.78 -7.97 -7.10
N GLY A 123 -3.47 -8.10 -8.23
CA GLY A 123 -3.78 -9.35 -8.89
C GLY A 123 -4.78 -10.19 -8.09
N THR A 124 -5.37 -11.17 -8.77
CA THR A 124 -5.95 -12.35 -8.14
C THR A 124 -5.13 -13.54 -8.60
N ASP A 125 -4.79 -14.46 -7.68
CA ASP A 125 -4.25 -15.75 -8.11
C ASP A 125 -5.30 -16.39 -9.00
N ARG A 126 -5.08 -16.38 -10.31
CA ARG A 126 -5.65 -17.41 -11.16
C ARG A 126 -4.90 -18.67 -10.77
N GLY A 127 -5.46 -19.43 -9.83
CA GLY A 127 -4.94 -20.72 -9.46
C GLY A 127 -4.58 -21.50 -10.72
N HIS A 128 -3.32 -21.91 -10.83
CA HIS A 128 -2.97 -23.05 -11.66
C HIS A 128 -3.65 -24.27 -11.04
N GLY A 129 -4.94 -24.42 -11.33
CA GLY A 129 -5.61 -25.71 -11.30
C GLY A 129 -4.92 -26.55 -12.36
N THR A 130 -3.92 -27.32 -11.93
CA THR A 130 -3.38 -28.42 -12.69
C THR A 130 -4.53 -29.33 -13.08
N ASP A 131 -4.91 -29.27 -14.35
CA ASP A 131 -5.67 -30.28 -15.05
C ASP A 131 -4.81 -31.55 -15.08
N ARG A 132 -4.82 -32.29 -13.97
CA ARG A 132 -4.38 -33.68 -13.97
C ARG A 132 -5.59 -34.51 -14.33
N GLY A 133 -5.79 -34.67 -15.63
CA GLY A 133 -6.55 -35.79 -16.17
C GLY A 133 -6.07 -37.07 -15.49
N GLN A 134 -7.01 -37.72 -14.79
CA GLN A 134 -6.84 -39.12 -14.41
C GLN A 134 -7.56 -39.97 -15.45
N VAL A 135 -6.78 -40.93 -15.92
CA VAL A 135 -7.08 -42.00 -16.87
C VAL A 135 -8.04 -43.00 -16.23
#